data_AF-A0A6P8W3U5-F1
#
_entry.id   AF-A0A6P8W3U5-F1
#
_cell.length_a   1.000
_cell.length_b   1.000
_cell.length_c   1.000
_cell.angle_alpha   90.00
_cell.angle_beta   90.00
_cell.angle_gamma   90.00
#
_symmetry.space_group_name_H-M   'P 1'
#
loop_
_entity.id
_entity.type
_entity.pdbx_description
1 polymer ?
#
loop_
_entity_poly.entity_id
_entity_poly.type
_entity_poly.pdbx_seq_one_letter_code
_entity_poly.pdbx_strand_id
1 'polypeptide(L)'
;MLKSAIVFSLFALLTFSETCYGAQTNTIPSLEREVATLRGEVEKLEKAALNKDEMIAMLRIKTAQETEQIEEQEKQIKELKSQLSEYVLESNKCHSSSCLCKETELHTIKIPGAEPFQVSCDSSISGSGSGWTVIQRRTNGKENFNRDWRDYQRGFGDLQGEFFIGLDKLHLITKSQPHELYIVLQNLNNETRYAKYDSFSIGNDDASFQITSLGIYSGTAGDGLIFHDKMKFSTFDQDNDKSNRNCADENSSGWWFNNCYHCNLNGPYNGGFYWYPWQRNVLKSSQIMIRPKV
;
A
#
# COMPACT_ATOMS: atom_id res chain seq x y z
N MET A 1 80.25 19.41 98.73
CA MET A 1 79.01 18.95 98.05
C MET A 1 78.91 19.38 96.58
N LEU A 2 79.56 20.46 96.11
CA LEU A 2 79.43 20.92 94.71
C LEU A 2 80.11 20.06 93.62
N LYS A 3 81.21 19.34 93.92
CA LYS A 3 81.94 18.54 92.91
C LYS A 3 81.22 17.26 92.46
N SER A 4 80.24 16.76 93.22
CA SER A 4 79.54 15.51 92.90
C SER A 4 78.28 15.73 92.04
N ALA A 5 77.61 16.89 92.18
CA ALA A 5 76.44 17.25 91.37
C ALA A 5 76.78 17.57 89.90
N ILE A 6 77.95 18.16 89.64
CA ILE A 6 78.41 18.49 88.29
C ILE A 6 78.74 17.23 87.48
N VAL A 7 79.36 16.23 88.12
CA VAL A 7 79.70 14.95 87.48
C VAL A 7 78.43 14.18 87.11
N PHE A 8 77.42 14.15 87.99
CA PHE A 8 76.12 13.53 87.68
C PHE A 8 75.37 14.24 86.55
N SER A 9 75.41 15.58 86.48
CA SER A 9 74.74 16.34 85.43
C SER A 9 75.42 16.20 84.06
N LEU A 10 76.76 16.11 84.01
CA LEU A 10 77.52 15.84 82.79
C LEU A 10 77.32 14.41 82.29
N PHE A 11 77.26 13.42 83.19
CA PHE A 11 76.96 12.04 82.83
C PHE A 11 75.53 11.90 82.30
N ALA A 12 74.56 12.56 82.94
CA ALA A 12 73.18 12.61 82.44
C ALA A 12 73.09 13.25 81.05
N LEU A 13 73.77 14.38 80.81
CA LEU A 13 73.81 15.04 79.49
C LEU A 13 74.52 14.20 78.41
N LEU A 14 75.60 13.50 78.74
CA LEU A 14 76.28 12.58 77.82
C LEU A 14 75.39 11.38 77.48
N THR A 15 74.71 10.79 78.46
CA THR A 15 73.75 9.70 78.19
C THR A 15 72.52 10.16 77.41
N PHE A 16 72.04 11.40 77.62
CA PHE A 16 70.94 12.00 76.82
C PHE A 16 71.38 12.31 75.39
N SER A 17 72.61 12.78 75.20
CA SER A 17 73.23 12.98 73.89
C SER A 17 73.41 11.67 73.13
N GLU A 18 73.93 10.62 73.77
CA GLU A 18 74.14 9.30 73.14
C GLU A 18 72.82 8.59 72.84
N THR A 19 71.78 8.75 73.66
CA THR A 19 70.45 8.21 73.37
C THR A 19 69.71 8.98 72.29
N CYS A 20 69.79 10.31 72.25
CA CYS A 20 69.27 11.12 71.14
C CYS A 20 70.01 10.83 69.82
N TYR A 21 71.34 10.74 69.84
CA TYR A 21 72.14 10.40 68.66
C TYR A 21 71.88 8.96 68.21
N GLY A 22 71.79 8.00 69.14
CA GLY A 22 71.45 6.60 68.87
C GLY A 22 70.04 6.39 68.31
N ALA A 23 69.06 7.16 68.79
CA ALA A 23 67.70 7.18 68.26
C ALA A 23 67.63 7.83 66.87
N GLN A 24 68.44 8.86 66.61
CA GLN A 24 68.55 9.56 65.34
C GLN A 24 69.34 8.74 64.28
N THR A 25 70.33 7.94 64.70
CA THR A 25 71.09 7.03 63.83
C THR A 25 70.33 5.77 63.42
N ASN A 26 69.29 5.35 64.17
CA ASN A 26 68.48 4.18 63.83
C ASN A 26 67.22 4.53 63.00
N THR A 27 66.74 5.77 63.07
CA THR A 27 65.54 6.24 62.36
C THR A 27 65.82 6.64 60.90
N ILE A 28 66.96 7.28 60.63
CA ILE A 28 67.35 7.68 59.27
C ILE A 28 67.50 6.48 58.32
N PRO A 29 68.24 5.39 58.66
CA PRO A 29 68.36 4.22 57.79
C PRO A 29 67.06 3.42 57.63
N SER A 30 66.11 3.60 58.56
CA SER A 30 64.76 3.02 58.45
C SER A 30 63.93 3.79 57.42
N LEU A 31 63.94 5.12 57.51
CA LEU A 31 63.27 6.01 56.55
C LEU A 31 63.87 5.88 55.14
N GLU A 32 65.20 5.74 55.01
CA GLU A 32 65.86 5.50 53.73
C GLU A 32 65.41 4.19 53.07
N ARG A 33 65.21 3.11 53.85
CA ARG A 33 64.67 1.84 53.36
C ARG A 33 63.21 1.95 52.90
N GLU A 34 62.41 2.69 53.65
CA GLU A 34 61.01 2.95 53.32
C GLU A 34 60.87 3.79 52.04
N VAL A 35 61.68 4.85 51.92
CA VAL A 35 61.77 5.66 50.68
C VAL A 35 62.23 4.82 49.49
N ALA A 36 63.18 3.89 49.68
CA ALA A 36 63.61 2.98 48.62
C ALA A 36 62.50 2.01 48.19
N THR A 37 61.70 1.53 49.14
CA THR A 37 60.56 0.64 48.88
C THR A 37 59.45 1.39 48.14
N LEU A 38 59.07 2.58 48.61
CA LEU A 38 58.07 3.44 47.97
C LEU A 38 58.48 3.85 46.55
N ARG A 39 59.77 4.16 46.32
CA ARG A 39 60.28 4.41 44.96
C ARG A 39 60.07 3.22 44.04
N GLY A 40 60.37 2.01 44.51
CA GLY A 40 60.15 0.79 43.73
C GLY A 40 58.67 0.51 43.43
N GLU A 41 57.76 0.87 44.35
CA GLU A 41 56.32 0.78 44.12
C GLU A 41 55.81 1.82 43.12
N VAL A 42 56.29 3.07 43.23
CA VAL A 42 55.98 4.14 42.26
C VAL A 42 56.43 3.73 40.86
N GLU A 43 57.64 3.19 40.70
CA GLU A 43 58.18 2.79 39.40
C GLU A 43 57.37 1.61 38.79
N LYS A 44 56.84 0.71 39.61
CA LYS A 44 55.90 -0.34 39.16
C LYS A 44 54.56 0.23 38.72
N LEU A 45 54.01 1.18 39.48
CA LEU A 45 52.75 1.84 39.17
C LEU A 45 52.85 2.68 37.90
N GLU A 46 53.98 3.36 37.67
CA GLU A 46 54.26 4.12 36.45
C GLU A 46 54.27 3.21 35.21
N LYS A 47 54.94 2.05 35.28
CA LYS A 47 54.92 1.06 34.18
C LYS A 47 53.51 0.51 33.94
N ALA A 48 52.75 0.25 35.00
CA ALA A 48 51.36 -0.21 34.87
C ALA A 48 50.43 0.87 34.28
N ALA A 49 50.67 2.14 34.57
CA ALA A 49 49.96 3.27 33.98
C ALA A 49 50.25 3.38 32.48
N LEU A 50 51.53 3.29 32.08
CA LEU A 50 51.94 3.34 30.68
C LEU A 50 51.26 2.25 29.83
N ASN A 51 51.23 1.00 30.33
CA ASN A 51 50.56 -0.11 29.63
C ASN A 51 49.04 0.12 29.49
N LYS A 52 48.40 0.76 30.47
CA LYS A 52 46.98 1.12 30.38
C LYS A 52 46.74 2.22 29.35
N ASP A 53 47.64 3.19 29.25
CA ASP A 53 47.55 4.27 28.26
C ASP A 53 47.65 3.72 26.82
N GLU A 54 48.53 2.74 26.58
CA GLU A 54 48.59 2.02 25.29
C GLU A 54 47.28 1.30 24.97
N MET A 55 46.68 0.62 25.96
CA MET A 55 45.40 -0.06 25.78
C MET A 55 44.25 0.92 25.52
N ILE A 56 44.25 2.08 26.18
CA ILE A 56 43.28 3.16 25.93
C ILE A 56 43.44 3.69 24.51
N ALA A 57 44.67 3.88 24.03
CA ALA A 57 44.93 4.32 22.66
C ALA A 57 44.39 3.32 21.63
N MET A 58 44.65 2.02 21.83
CA MET A 58 44.10 0.96 20.98
C MET A 58 42.58 0.93 20.99
N LEU A 59 41.97 1.03 22.19
CA LEU A 59 40.51 1.07 22.32
C LEU A 59 39.93 2.27 21.56
N ARG A 60 40.52 3.46 21.65
CA ARG A 60 40.05 4.65 20.92
C ARG A 60 40.07 4.45 19.41
N ILE A 61 41.15 3.87 18.88
CA ILE A 61 41.25 3.56 17.44
C ILE A 61 40.15 2.56 17.03
N LYS A 62 39.97 1.49 17.81
CA LYS A 62 38.90 0.52 17.56
C LYS A 62 37.52 1.16 17.62
N THR A 63 37.28 2.02 18.60
CA THR A 63 36.01 2.75 18.74
C THR A 63 35.76 3.62 17.52
N ALA A 64 36.78 4.35 17.04
CA ALA A 64 36.65 5.17 15.84
C ALA A 64 36.33 4.34 14.59
N GLN A 65 37.01 3.20 14.40
CA GLN A 65 36.71 2.27 13.30
C GLN A 65 35.29 1.71 13.37
N GLU A 66 34.83 1.30 14.56
CA GLU A 66 33.46 0.83 14.77
C GLU A 66 32.44 1.94 14.49
N THR A 67 32.78 3.20 14.81
CA THR A 67 31.91 4.36 14.54
C THR A 67 31.76 4.61 13.03
N GLU A 68 32.87 4.60 12.28
CA GLU A 68 32.84 4.72 10.81
C GLU A 68 32.04 3.59 10.16
N GLN A 69 32.17 2.37 10.70
CA GLN A 69 31.44 1.20 10.20
C GLN A 69 29.92 1.32 10.46
N ILE A 70 29.52 1.88 11.60
CA ILE A 70 28.11 2.16 11.92
C ILE A 70 27.54 3.21 10.96
N GLU A 71 28.26 4.30 10.70
CA GLU A 71 27.81 5.38 9.81
C GLU A 71 27.57 4.87 8.37
N GLU A 72 28.44 3.99 7.87
CA GLU A 72 28.26 3.37 6.55
C GLU A 72 27.04 2.43 6.52
N GLN A 73 26.81 1.65 7.58
CA GLN A 73 25.62 0.80 7.69
C GLN A 73 24.33 1.64 7.74
N GLU A 74 24.32 2.77 8.46
CA GLU A 74 23.17 3.67 8.51
C GLU A 74 22.82 4.25 7.14
N LYS A 75 23.85 4.61 6.35
CA LYS A 75 23.67 5.09 4.97
C LYS A 75 23.03 4.01 4.09
N GLN A 76 23.49 2.77 4.17
CA GLN A 76 22.91 1.64 3.43
C GLN A 76 21.45 1.37 3.86
N ILE A 77 21.16 1.41 5.16
CA ILE A 77 19.79 1.26 5.68
C ILE A 77 18.87 2.35 5.14
N LYS A 78 19.35 3.59 5.04
CA LYS A 78 18.56 4.71 4.50
C LYS A 78 18.19 4.50 3.04
N GLU A 79 19.14 4.03 2.22
CA GLU A 79 18.93 3.72 0.81
C GLU A 79 17.92 2.57 0.64
N LEU A 80 18.15 1.45 1.35
CA LEU A 80 17.24 0.30 1.34
C LEU A 80 15.82 0.66 1.77
N LYS A 81 15.66 1.55 2.76
CA LYS A 81 14.34 2.06 3.18
C LYS A 81 13.66 2.87 2.07
N SER A 82 14.40 3.68 1.33
CA SER A 82 13.87 4.45 0.19
C SER A 82 13.37 3.52 -0.91
N GLN A 83 14.20 2.55 -1.30
CA GLN A 83 13.85 1.54 -2.31
C GLN A 83 12.63 0.70 -1.88
N LEU A 84 12.57 0.32 -0.60
CA LEU A 84 11.42 -0.40 -0.06
C LEU A 84 10.14 0.45 -0.10
N SER A 85 10.21 1.75 0.18
CA SER A 85 9.05 2.65 0.11
C SER A 85 8.48 2.72 -1.31
N GLU A 86 9.33 2.83 -2.31
CA GLU A 86 8.93 2.88 -3.73
C GLU A 86 8.30 1.55 -4.16
N TYR A 87 8.91 0.42 -3.79
CA TYR A 87 8.37 -0.92 -4.04
C TYR A 87 7.00 -1.14 -3.36
N VAL A 88 6.83 -0.68 -2.13
CA VAL A 88 5.55 -0.78 -1.39
C VAL A 88 4.46 0.07 -2.05
N LEU A 89 4.79 1.26 -2.58
CA LEU A 89 3.85 2.10 -3.33
C LEU A 89 3.39 1.43 -4.62
N GLU A 90 4.28 0.77 -5.35
CA GLU A 90 3.93 0.00 -6.56
C GLU A 90 3.10 -1.25 -6.23
N SER A 91 3.49 -1.99 -5.19
CA SER A 91 2.73 -3.13 -4.68
C SER A 91 1.32 -2.73 -4.23
N ASN A 92 1.18 -1.56 -3.58
CA ASN A 92 -0.10 -1.00 -3.18
C ASN A 92 -0.93 -0.45 -4.35
N LYS A 93 -0.38 -0.25 -5.56
CA LYS A 93 -1.22 0.00 -6.75
C LYS A 93 -1.89 -1.29 -7.26
N CYS A 94 -1.24 -2.44 -7.04
CA CYS A 94 -1.78 -3.78 -7.30
C CYS A 94 -2.67 -4.24 -6.14
N HIS A 95 -3.68 -3.44 -5.77
CA HIS A 95 -4.66 -3.90 -4.79
C HIS A 95 -5.42 -5.10 -5.35
N SER A 96 -5.60 -6.12 -4.51
CA SER A 96 -6.50 -7.26 -4.77
C SER A 96 -7.96 -6.85 -5.04
N SER A 97 -8.31 -5.56 -5.01
CA SER A 97 -9.65 -5.06 -5.28
C SER A 97 -9.93 -4.77 -6.77
N SER A 98 -8.93 -4.83 -7.67
CA SER A 98 -9.13 -4.47 -9.08
C SER A 98 -8.21 -5.19 -10.07
N CYS A 99 -8.42 -4.95 -11.37
CA CYS A 99 -7.60 -5.50 -12.46
C CYS A 99 -6.35 -4.64 -12.81
N LEU A 100 -6.05 -3.57 -12.07
CA LEU A 100 -5.05 -2.55 -12.45
C LEU A 100 -3.64 -3.09 -12.80
N CYS A 101 -3.24 -4.23 -12.27
CA CYS A 101 -1.88 -4.76 -12.44
C CYS A 101 -1.87 -6.21 -12.94
N LYS A 102 -2.92 -6.63 -13.67
CA LYS A 102 -3.09 -8.02 -14.08
C LYS A 102 -3.09 -8.16 -15.60
N GLU A 103 -2.31 -9.13 -16.07
CA GLU A 103 -2.28 -9.57 -17.47
C GLU A 103 -3.23 -10.74 -17.74
N THR A 104 -3.75 -11.39 -16.68
CA THR A 104 -4.63 -12.56 -16.79
C THR A 104 -6.08 -12.17 -17.05
N GLU A 105 -6.76 -12.91 -17.94
CA GLU A 105 -8.17 -12.66 -18.31
C GLU A 105 -9.17 -12.86 -17.16
N LEU A 106 -8.86 -13.71 -16.18
CA LEU A 106 -9.67 -13.93 -14.97
C LEU A 106 -8.86 -13.67 -13.71
N HIS A 107 -9.45 -12.96 -12.76
CA HIS A 107 -8.80 -12.64 -11.49
C HIS A 107 -9.80 -12.70 -10.33
N THR A 108 -9.37 -13.15 -9.16
CA THR A 108 -10.17 -13.06 -7.94
C THR A 108 -9.90 -11.73 -7.26
N ILE A 109 -10.94 -10.92 -7.08
CA ILE A 109 -10.84 -9.67 -6.35
C ILE A 109 -11.50 -9.74 -4.97
N LYS A 110 -11.01 -8.92 -4.05
CA LYS A 110 -11.55 -8.75 -2.70
C LYS A 110 -11.99 -7.30 -2.50
N ILE A 111 -13.29 -7.11 -2.28
CA ILE A 111 -13.92 -5.81 -2.04
C ILE A 111 -14.48 -5.79 -0.61
N PRO A 112 -14.36 -4.67 0.14
CA PRO A 112 -15.00 -4.56 1.45
C PRO A 112 -16.50 -4.83 1.38
N GLY A 113 -17.00 -5.72 2.24
CA GLY A 113 -18.43 -6.09 2.28
C GLY A 113 -18.83 -7.20 1.30
N ALA A 114 -17.90 -7.80 0.56
CA ALA A 114 -18.12 -9.00 -0.25
C ALA A 114 -17.12 -10.11 0.11
N GLU A 115 -17.57 -11.35 0.01
CA GLU A 115 -16.65 -12.49 -0.12
C GLU A 115 -15.85 -12.37 -1.42
N PRO A 116 -14.58 -12.84 -1.48
CA PRO A 116 -13.79 -12.78 -2.70
C PRO A 116 -14.48 -13.46 -3.89
N PHE A 117 -14.45 -12.85 -5.07
CA PHE A 117 -15.11 -13.38 -6.27
C PHE A 117 -14.27 -13.16 -7.52
N GLN A 118 -14.50 -13.99 -8.54
CA GLN A 118 -13.82 -13.87 -9.83
C GLN A 118 -14.43 -12.77 -10.70
N VAL A 119 -13.56 -12.07 -11.42
CA VAL A 119 -13.89 -11.08 -12.45
C VAL A 119 -13.09 -11.33 -13.70
N SER A 120 -13.61 -10.87 -14.85
CA SER A 120 -12.82 -10.81 -16.07
C SER A 120 -12.05 -9.48 -16.14
N CYS A 121 -10.77 -9.55 -16.47
CA CYS A 121 -9.89 -8.42 -16.65
C CYS A 121 -9.51 -8.25 -18.13
N ASP A 122 -9.59 -7.03 -18.64
CA ASP A 122 -9.14 -6.67 -19.99
C ASP A 122 -8.02 -5.63 -19.93
N SER A 123 -6.84 -6.01 -20.41
CA SER A 123 -5.65 -5.14 -20.46
C SER A 123 -5.30 -4.72 -21.89
N SER A 124 -6.05 -5.19 -22.89
CA SER A 124 -5.80 -4.94 -24.31
C SER A 124 -6.20 -3.52 -24.76
N ILE A 125 -7.17 -2.92 -24.06
CA ILE A 125 -7.81 -1.67 -24.48
C ILE A 125 -7.04 -0.41 -24.06
N SER A 126 -6.09 -0.51 -23.13
CA SER A 126 -5.27 0.64 -22.72
C SER A 126 -3.80 0.40 -23.00
N GLY A 127 -3.21 1.23 -23.87
CA GLY A 127 -1.75 1.37 -24.01
C GLY A 127 -1.05 1.89 -22.75
N SER A 128 -1.72 1.85 -21.59
CA SER A 128 -1.25 2.29 -20.27
C SER A 128 -0.83 1.13 -19.36
N GLY A 129 -0.96 -0.12 -19.82
CA GLY A 129 -0.55 -1.30 -19.04
C GLY A 129 -1.39 -1.59 -17.79
N SER A 130 -2.56 -0.95 -17.63
CA SER A 130 -3.45 -1.15 -16.48
C SER A 130 -4.77 -1.80 -16.86
N GLY A 131 -5.11 -2.93 -16.22
CA GLY A 131 -6.28 -3.73 -16.56
C GLY A 131 -7.61 -3.13 -16.11
N TRP A 132 -8.64 -3.41 -16.90
CA TRP A 132 -10.03 -3.01 -16.68
C TRP A 132 -10.85 -4.18 -16.16
N THR A 133 -11.73 -3.94 -15.20
CA THR A 133 -12.71 -4.96 -14.75
C THR A 133 -13.91 -4.93 -15.66
N VAL A 134 -14.16 -6.04 -16.37
CA VAL A 134 -15.29 -6.18 -17.28
C VAL A 134 -16.56 -6.44 -16.47
N ILE A 135 -17.59 -5.63 -16.66
CA ILE A 135 -18.87 -5.75 -15.94
C ILE A 135 -19.98 -6.33 -16.82
N GLN A 136 -19.84 -6.22 -18.14
CA GLN A 136 -20.73 -6.84 -19.12
C GLN A 136 -19.97 -7.11 -20.41
N ARG A 137 -20.25 -8.26 -21.05
CA ARG A 137 -19.72 -8.61 -22.37
C ARG A 137 -20.81 -9.22 -23.26
N ARG A 138 -20.93 -8.74 -24.50
CA ARG A 138 -21.75 -9.31 -25.60
C ARG A 138 -20.89 -9.53 -26.83
N THR A 139 -20.93 -10.71 -27.42
CA THR A 139 -20.08 -11.11 -28.56
C THR A 139 -20.74 -12.05 -29.57
N ASN A 140 -21.79 -12.80 -29.18
CA ASN A 140 -22.35 -13.85 -30.02
C ASN A 140 -23.84 -14.13 -29.80
N GLY A 141 -24.47 -13.55 -28.78
CA GLY A 141 -25.90 -13.70 -28.49
C GLY A 141 -26.30 -15.06 -27.92
N LYS A 142 -25.36 -15.85 -27.39
CA LYS A 142 -25.66 -17.15 -26.77
C LYS A 142 -26.24 -17.02 -25.37
N GLU A 143 -25.89 -15.96 -24.64
CA GLU A 143 -26.41 -15.74 -23.30
C GLU A 143 -27.74 -14.96 -23.36
N ASN A 144 -28.72 -15.42 -22.59
CA ASN A 144 -30.01 -14.75 -22.50
C ASN A 144 -29.94 -13.60 -21.49
N PHE A 145 -30.17 -12.37 -21.95
CA PHE A 145 -30.21 -11.17 -21.10
C PHE A 145 -31.64 -10.76 -20.70
N ASN A 146 -32.67 -11.46 -21.17
CA ASN A 146 -34.02 -11.31 -20.62
C ASN A 146 -34.13 -12.11 -19.32
N ARG A 147 -33.72 -11.48 -18.22
CA ARG A 147 -33.57 -12.09 -16.88
C ARG A 147 -34.34 -11.28 -15.84
N ASP A 148 -34.74 -11.97 -14.77
CA ASP A 148 -35.45 -11.37 -13.65
C ASP A 148 -34.54 -10.50 -12.77
N TRP A 149 -35.13 -9.78 -11.81
CA TRP A 149 -34.40 -8.90 -10.90
C TRP A 149 -33.29 -9.64 -10.14
N ARG A 150 -33.59 -10.83 -9.62
CA ARG A 150 -32.65 -11.62 -8.79
C ARG A 150 -31.47 -12.13 -9.60
N ASP A 151 -31.67 -12.49 -10.85
CA ASP A 151 -30.60 -12.87 -11.77
C ASP A 151 -29.70 -11.66 -12.08
N TYR A 152 -30.26 -10.48 -12.33
CA TYR A 152 -29.48 -9.25 -12.51
C TYR A 152 -28.73 -8.83 -11.25
N GLN A 153 -29.31 -9.02 -10.06
CA GLN A 153 -28.63 -8.78 -8.77
C GLN A 153 -27.38 -9.66 -8.61
N ARG A 154 -27.53 -10.97 -8.80
CA ARG A 154 -26.46 -11.96 -8.61
C ARG A 154 -25.41 -11.96 -9.73
N GLY A 155 -25.84 -11.63 -10.95
CA GLY A 155 -25.09 -11.81 -12.19
C GLY A 155 -25.32 -13.18 -12.82
N PHE A 156 -25.02 -13.28 -14.11
CA PHE A 156 -25.25 -14.47 -14.92
C PHE A 156 -24.28 -14.52 -16.11
N GLY A 157 -24.22 -15.69 -16.77
CA GLY A 157 -23.36 -15.95 -17.92
C GLY A 157 -21.98 -16.49 -17.54
N ASP A 158 -21.05 -16.46 -18.50
CA ASP A 158 -19.69 -16.97 -18.37
C ASP A 158 -18.68 -15.81 -18.44
N LEU A 159 -17.81 -15.68 -17.43
CA LEU A 159 -16.78 -14.63 -17.39
C LEU A 159 -15.80 -14.69 -18.57
N GLN A 160 -15.66 -15.84 -19.23
CA GLN A 160 -14.87 -16.00 -20.46
C GLN A 160 -15.73 -15.86 -21.74
N GLY A 161 -17.06 -15.78 -21.59
CA GLY A 161 -18.04 -15.63 -22.65
C GLY A 161 -18.84 -14.34 -22.52
N GLU A 162 -20.15 -14.44 -22.79
CA GLU A 162 -21.10 -13.36 -22.52
C GLU A 162 -21.59 -13.45 -21.08
N PHE A 163 -21.62 -12.32 -20.38
CA PHE A 163 -22.04 -12.27 -18.98
C PHE A 163 -22.47 -10.87 -18.56
N PHE A 164 -23.13 -10.81 -17.40
CA PHE A 164 -23.33 -9.61 -16.60
C PHE A 164 -22.85 -9.89 -15.17
N ILE A 165 -22.00 -9.02 -14.63
CA ILE A 165 -21.28 -9.27 -13.36
C ILE A 165 -22.19 -9.45 -12.14
N GLY A 166 -23.36 -8.80 -12.15
CA GLY A 166 -24.29 -8.71 -11.04
C GLY A 166 -24.30 -7.33 -10.39
N LEU A 167 -25.50 -6.79 -10.15
CA LEU A 167 -25.68 -5.44 -9.59
C LEU A 167 -25.14 -5.32 -8.16
N ASP A 168 -25.23 -6.38 -7.34
CA ASP A 168 -24.70 -6.36 -5.97
C ASP A 168 -23.18 -6.18 -5.98
N LYS A 169 -22.48 -6.95 -6.82
CA LYS A 169 -21.03 -6.85 -6.98
C LYS A 169 -20.65 -5.49 -7.55
N LEU A 170 -21.36 -5.02 -8.58
CA LEU A 170 -21.10 -3.73 -9.21
C LEU A 170 -21.28 -2.56 -8.24
N HIS A 171 -22.31 -2.60 -7.39
CA HIS A 171 -22.53 -1.61 -6.35
C HIS A 171 -21.36 -1.60 -5.35
N LEU A 172 -20.95 -2.76 -4.83
CA LEU A 172 -19.86 -2.84 -3.86
C LEU A 172 -18.52 -2.37 -4.45
N ILE A 173 -18.23 -2.73 -5.71
CA ILE A 173 -17.03 -2.25 -6.40
C ILE A 173 -17.05 -0.72 -6.50
N THR A 174 -18.12 -0.14 -7.06
CA THR A 174 -18.20 1.31 -7.27
C THR A 174 -18.37 2.13 -5.99
N LYS A 175 -18.85 1.52 -4.90
CA LYS A 175 -18.89 2.11 -3.56
C LYS A 175 -17.53 2.14 -2.88
N SER A 176 -16.68 1.14 -3.14
CA SER A 176 -15.40 0.99 -2.43
C SER A 176 -14.40 2.10 -2.73
N GLN A 177 -14.46 2.69 -3.94
CA GLN A 177 -13.62 3.80 -4.39
C GLN A 177 -14.18 4.38 -5.71
N PRO A 178 -13.76 5.59 -6.12
CA PRO A 178 -14.15 6.16 -7.40
C PRO A 178 -13.70 5.30 -8.59
N HIS A 179 -14.58 5.11 -9.57
CA HIS A 179 -14.30 4.38 -10.80
C HIS A 179 -14.62 5.22 -12.03
N GLU A 180 -13.84 5.04 -13.09
CA GLU A 180 -14.17 5.46 -14.46
C GLU A 180 -14.82 4.29 -15.23
N LEU A 181 -15.64 4.61 -16.22
CA LEU A 181 -16.36 3.67 -17.08
C LEU A 181 -15.85 3.76 -18.51
N TYR A 182 -15.67 2.62 -19.16
CA TYR A 182 -15.27 2.52 -20.55
C TYR A 182 -16.12 1.47 -21.27
N ILE A 183 -16.74 1.88 -22.36
CA ILE A 183 -17.62 1.05 -23.19
C ILE A 183 -16.97 0.95 -24.57
N VAL A 184 -16.66 -0.26 -25.00
CA VAL A 184 -16.24 -0.55 -26.38
C VAL A 184 -17.40 -1.17 -27.13
N LEU A 185 -17.65 -0.68 -28.33
CA LEU A 185 -18.71 -1.12 -29.21
C LEU A 185 -18.13 -1.48 -30.57
N GLN A 186 -18.60 -2.59 -31.16
CA GLN A 186 -18.29 -2.95 -32.53
C GLN A 186 -19.57 -3.11 -33.34
N ASN A 187 -19.58 -2.64 -34.58
CA ASN A 187 -20.70 -2.83 -35.50
C ASN A 187 -20.49 -4.05 -36.42
N LEU A 188 -21.50 -4.40 -37.20
CA LEU A 188 -21.43 -5.53 -38.15
C LEU A 188 -20.38 -5.33 -39.26
N ASN A 189 -19.96 -4.10 -39.51
CA ASN A 189 -18.88 -3.76 -40.45
C ASN A 189 -17.47 -3.81 -39.81
N ASN A 190 -17.37 -4.28 -38.56
CA ASN A 190 -16.14 -4.33 -37.76
C ASN A 190 -15.51 -2.96 -37.43
N GLU A 191 -16.24 -1.86 -37.58
CA GLU A 191 -15.83 -0.57 -37.03
C GLU A 191 -15.98 -0.64 -35.51
N THR A 192 -14.97 -0.16 -34.78
CA THR A 192 -14.96 -0.10 -33.32
C THR A 192 -15.00 1.35 -32.86
N ARG A 193 -15.88 1.66 -31.91
CA ARG A 193 -15.96 2.95 -31.24
C ARG A 193 -16.04 2.78 -29.73
N TYR A 194 -15.80 3.86 -29.00
CA TYR A 194 -15.88 3.83 -27.55
C TYR A 194 -16.61 5.04 -26.97
N ALA A 195 -17.17 4.83 -25.78
CA ALA A 195 -17.68 5.87 -24.89
C ALA A 195 -16.99 5.72 -23.53
N LYS A 196 -16.44 6.81 -23.00
CA LYS A 196 -15.73 6.87 -21.73
C LYS A 196 -16.39 7.91 -20.83
N TYR A 197 -16.56 7.58 -19.56
CA TYR A 197 -17.04 8.49 -18.53
C TYR A 197 -16.03 8.49 -17.39
N ASP A 198 -15.62 9.68 -16.95
CA ASP A 198 -14.59 9.82 -15.93
C ASP A 198 -15.09 9.59 -14.48
N SER A 199 -16.37 9.22 -14.33
CA SER A 199 -16.98 8.76 -13.08
C SER A 199 -18.13 7.81 -13.38
N PHE A 200 -18.26 6.75 -12.60
CA PHE A 200 -19.40 5.85 -12.64
C PHE A 200 -19.63 5.19 -11.29
N SER A 201 -20.86 5.26 -10.79
CA SER A 201 -21.29 4.54 -9.59
C SER A 201 -22.79 4.25 -9.61
N ILE A 202 -23.18 3.19 -8.91
CA ILE A 202 -24.59 2.81 -8.74
C ILE A 202 -24.98 2.72 -7.27
N GLY A 203 -26.27 2.90 -6.98
CA GLY A 203 -26.88 2.71 -5.67
C GLY A 203 -26.98 1.24 -5.28
N ASN A 204 -27.46 0.99 -4.06
CA ASN A 204 -27.80 -0.34 -3.57
C ASN A 204 -29.21 -0.77 -4.03
N ASP A 205 -29.67 -1.93 -3.56
CA ASP A 205 -31.00 -2.47 -3.86
C ASP A 205 -32.15 -1.55 -3.39
N ASP A 206 -32.03 -0.91 -2.20
CA ASP A 206 -33.02 0.05 -1.70
C ASP A 206 -33.21 1.26 -2.64
N ALA A 207 -32.13 1.63 -3.35
CA ALA A 207 -32.14 2.67 -4.37
C ALA A 207 -32.41 2.11 -5.79
N SER A 208 -32.80 0.84 -5.91
CA SER A 208 -33.04 0.14 -7.17
C SER A 208 -31.85 0.22 -8.13
N PHE A 209 -30.63 0.13 -7.58
CA PHE A 209 -29.36 0.21 -8.31
C PHE A 209 -29.24 1.43 -9.23
N GLN A 210 -29.84 2.56 -8.85
CA GLN A 210 -29.81 3.81 -9.61
C GLN A 210 -28.38 4.22 -9.99
N ILE A 211 -28.18 4.75 -11.20
CA ILE A 211 -26.91 5.44 -11.54
C ILE A 211 -26.79 6.66 -10.63
N THR A 212 -25.86 6.63 -9.66
CA THR A 212 -25.66 7.71 -8.70
C THR A 212 -24.63 8.72 -9.16
N SER A 213 -23.68 8.31 -10.00
CA SER A 213 -22.70 9.19 -10.65
C SER A 213 -22.46 8.73 -12.08
N LEU A 214 -22.52 9.67 -13.02
CA LEU A 214 -22.07 9.53 -14.39
C LEU A 214 -21.23 10.77 -14.73
N GLY A 215 -19.95 10.55 -15.00
CA GLY A 215 -18.98 11.62 -15.19
C GLY A 215 -19.06 12.30 -16.55
N ILE A 216 -18.05 13.11 -16.84
CA ILE A 216 -17.91 13.79 -18.12
C ILE A 216 -17.65 12.75 -19.21
N TYR A 217 -18.49 12.78 -20.24
CA TYR A 217 -18.35 11.94 -21.43
C TYR A 217 -17.13 12.35 -22.28
N SER A 218 -16.45 11.36 -22.83
CA SER A 218 -15.49 11.49 -23.94
C SER A 218 -15.54 10.23 -24.81
N GLY A 219 -15.22 10.36 -26.09
CA GLY A 219 -15.13 9.21 -27.01
C GLY A 219 -15.74 9.44 -28.38
N THR A 220 -15.77 8.39 -29.18
CA THR A 220 -16.17 8.43 -30.60
C THR A 220 -17.56 7.85 -30.87
N ALA A 221 -18.15 7.14 -29.89
CA ALA A 221 -19.46 6.49 -30.03
C ALA A 221 -20.66 7.43 -29.80
N GLY A 222 -20.44 8.67 -29.39
CA GLY A 222 -21.50 9.56 -28.92
C GLY A 222 -21.99 9.19 -27.51
N ASP A 223 -22.59 10.16 -26.82
CA ASP A 223 -23.01 9.99 -25.43
C ASP A 223 -24.36 9.26 -25.32
N GLY A 224 -24.32 7.94 -25.13
CA GLY A 224 -25.51 7.11 -25.01
C GLY A 224 -26.10 7.05 -23.62
N LEU A 225 -25.27 7.13 -22.56
CA LEU A 225 -25.74 7.02 -21.19
C LEU A 225 -26.30 8.32 -20.62
N ILE A 226 -26.09 9.48 -21.24
CA ILE A 226 -26.67 10.73 -20.74
C ILE A 226 -28.19 10.68 -20.55
N PHE A 227 -28.91 9.96 -21.42
CA PHE A 227 -30.36 9.76 -21.30
C PHE A 227 -30.76 8.84 -20.14
N HIS A 228 -29.79 8.07 -19.64
CA HIS A 228 -29.91 7.09 -18.58
C HIS A 228 -29.33 7.60 -17.25
N ASP A 229 -28.74 8.80 -17.20
CA ASP A 229 -28.22 9.37 -15.97
C ASP A 229 -29.33 9.50 -14.92
N LYS A 230 -29.01 9.14 -13.68
CA LYS A 230 -29.94 9.07 -12.54
C LYS A 230 -31.13 8.13 -12.71
N MET A 231 -31.14 7.25 -13.72
CA MET A 231 -32.21 6.26 -13.84
C MET A 231 -31.98 5.08 -12.90
N LYS A 232 -33.09 4.51 -12.42
CA LYS A 232 -33.12 3.26 -11.69
C LYS A 232 -33.01 2.08 -12.65
N PHE A 233 -32.50 0.95 -12.16
CA PHE A 233 -32.49 -0.27 -12.95
C PHE A 233 -33.90 -0.87 -12.98
N SER A 234 -34.32 -1.43 -14.12
CA SER A 234 -35.59 -2.13 -14.25
C SER A 234 -35.39 -3.49 -14.92
N THR A 235 -36.22 -4.47 -14.54
CA THR A 235 -36.37 -5.78 -15.19
C THR A 235 -37.86 -6.03 -15.47
N PHE A 236 -38.20 -7.06 -16.23
CA PHE A 236 -39.60 -7.34 -16.57
C PHE A 236 -40.49 -7.57 -15.34
N ASP A 237 -39.93 -8.09 -14.24
CA ASP A 237 -40.60 -8.35 -12.97
C ASP A 237 -40.47 -7.23 -11.93
N GLN A 238 -39.67 -6.19 -12.22
CA GLN A 238 -39.50 -5.03 -11.36
C GLN A 238 -39.31 -3.74 -12.18
N ASP A 239 -40.42 -3.02 -12.36
CA ASP A 239 -40.48 -1.77 -13.11
C ASP A 239 -40.13 -0.56 -12.22
N ASN A 240 -39.00 0.08 -12.49
CA ASN A 240 -38.55 1.31 -11.85
C ASN A 240 -38.28 2.45 -12.85
N ASP A 241 -38.77 2.32 -14.09
CA ASP A 241 -38.50 3.28 -15.14
C ASP A 241 -39.46 4.49 -15.08
N LYS A 242 -39.35 5.42 -16.04
CA LYS A 242 -40.17 6.65 -16.08
C LYS A 242 -41.31 6.59 -17.11
N SER A 243 -41.47 5.46 -17.78
CA SER A 243 -42.54 5.22 -18.73
C SER A 243 -43.83 4.84 -18.00
N ASN A 244 -44.97 4.98 -18.68
CA ASN A 244 -46.26 4.44 -18.21
C ASN A 244 -46.44 2.96 -18.60
N ARG A 245 -45.43 2.38 -19.24
CA ARG A 245 -45.33 0.99 -19.72
C ARG A 245 -44.02 0.43 -19.18
N ASN A 246 -43.95 -0.87 -18.91
CA ASN A 246 -42.71 -1.49 -18.45
C ASN A 246 -41.71 -1.62 -19.62
N CYS A 247 -40.72 -0.74 -19.68
CA CYS A 247 -39.72 -0.74 -20.75
C CYS A 247 -38.87 -2.01 -20.74
N ALA A 248 -38.59 -2.56 -19.57
CA ALA A 248 -37.77 -3.76 -19.44
C ALA A 248 -38.48 -5.00 -20.00
N ASP A 249 -39.79 -5.12 -19.77
CA ASP A 249 -40.64 -6.17 -20.35
C ASP A 249 -40.72 -6.03 -21.88
N GLU A 250 -41.08 -4.84 -22.38
CA GLU A 250 -41.20 -4.57 -23.83
C GLU A 250 -39.89 -4.79 -24.61
N ASN A 251 -38.75 -4.52 -23.97
CA ASN A 251 -37.43 -4.64 -24.59
C ASN A 251 -36.68 -5.90 -24.17
N SER A 252 -37.33 -6.81 -23.45
CA SER A 252 -36.81 -8.13 -23.08
C SER A 252 -35.39 -8.10 -22.52
N SER A 253 -35.12 -7.17 -21.60
CA SER A 253 -33.80 -6.98 -21.00
C SER A 253 -33.87 -6.16 -19.73
N GLY A 254 -32.87 -6.30 -18.86
CA GLY A 254 -32.68 -5.41 -17.71
C GLY A 254 -31.76 -4.24 -18.08
N TRP A 255 -32.12 -3.01 -17.72
CA TRP A 255 -31.33 -1.82 -17.98
C TRP A 255 -31.72 -0.66 -17.07
N TRP A 256 -30.91 0.40 -17.05
CA TRP A 256 -31.28 1.69 -16.45
C TRP A 256 -32.24 2.45 -17.37
N PHE A 257 -33.45 1.93 -17.58
CA PHE A 257 -34.42 2.52 -18.49
C PHE A 257 -34.94 3.89 -17.98
N ASN A 258 -35.23 4.76 -18.95
CA ASN A 258 -35.95 6.02 -18.75
C ASN A 258 -37.34 5.90 -19.40
N ASN A 259 -37.56 6.44 -20.61
CA ASN A 259 -38.79 6.27 -21.37
C ASN A 259 -38.51 6.18 -22.90
N CYS A 260 -38.01 5.07 -23.45
CA CYS A 260 -37.42 3.94 -22.73
C CYS A 260 -35.89 4.03 -22.71
N TYR A 261 -35.23 4.20 -23.87
CA TYR A 261 -33.77 4.22 -23.94
C TYR A 261 -33.21 4.94 -25.17
N HIS A 262 -31.97 5.41 -25.05
CA HIS A 262 -31.13 5.83 -26.20
C HIS A 262 -30.07 4.76 -26.54
N CYS A 263 -29.72 3.91 -25.59
CA CYS A 263 -28.94 2.71 -25.84
C CYS A 263 -29.47 1.55 -24.98
N ASN A 264 -29.33 0.33 -25.50
CA ASN A 264 -29.67 -0.87 -24.76
C ASN A 264 -28.64 -1.96 -25.09
N LEU A 265 -27.61 -2.07 -24.25
CA LEU A 265 -26.54 -3.05 -24.44
C LEU A 265 -26.92 -4.44 -23.91
N ASN A 266 -28.01 -4.54 -23.17
CA ASN A 266 -28.56 -5.79 -22.65
C ASN A 266 -29.72 -6.33 -23.49
N GLY A 267 -30.18 -5.59 -24.50
CA GLY A 267 -31.28 -6.02 -25.35
C GLY A 267 -31.03 -7.32 -26.11
N PRO A 268 -32.08 -7.89 -26.72
CA PRO A 268 -31.97 -9.03 -27.63
C PRO A 268 -30.89 -8.82 -28.68
N TYR A 269 -29.97 -9.79 -28.80
CA TYR A 269 -28.80 -9.66 -29.67
C TYR A 269 -29.18 -9.39 -31.13
N ASN A 270 -30.24 -10.06 -31.61
CA ASN A 270 -30.78 -9.90 -32.96
C ASN A 270 -32.04 -9.03 -32.95
N GLY A 271 -31.93 -7.75 -32.56
CA GLY A 271 -33.03 -6.78 -32.73
C GLY A 271 -33.33 -5.86 -31.56
N GLY A 272 -32.54 -5.86 -30.50
CA GLY A 272 -32.65 -4.95 -29.35
C GLY A 272 -31.31 -4.40 -28.85
N PHE A 273 -30.21 -4.80 -29.46
CA PHE A 273 -28.85 -4.49 -29.04
C PHE A 273 -28.29 -3.26 -29.77
N TYR A 274 -28.50 -2.07 -29.20
CA TYR A 274 -28.30 -0.79 -29.89
C TYR A 274 -27.53 0.27 -29.10
N TRP A 275 -26.88 1.17 -29.85
CA TRP A 275 -26.32 2.43 -29.36
C TRP A 275 -26.63 3.56 -30.36
N TYR A 276 -27.80 4.20 -30.19
CA TYR A 276 -28.32 5.17 -31.16
C TYR A 276 -27.48 6.43 -31.40
N PRO A 277 -26.71 6.96 -30.43
CA PRO A 277 -25.83 8.10 -30.70
C PRO A 277 -24.78 7.82 -31.78
N TRP A 278 -24.43 6.55 -32.02
CA TRP A 278 -23.53 6.15 -33.09
C TRP A 278 -24.29 5.74 -34.35
N GLN A 279 -25.25 4.81 -34.22
CA GLN A 279 -25.96 4.24 -35.36
C GLN A 279 -27.29 3.58 -34.97
N ARG A 280 -28.14 3.33 -35.97
CA ARG A 280 -29.43 2.63 -35.80
C ARG A 280 -29.36 1.11 -35.96
N ASN A 281 -28.29 0.58 -36.55
CA ASN A 281 -28.13 -0.86 -36.74
C ASN A 281 -27.73 -1.55 -35.43
N VAL A 282 -28.04 -2.84 -35.34
CA VAL A 282 -27.61 -3.66 -34.20
C VAL A 282 -26.09 -3.70 -34.12
N LEU A 283 -25.59 -3.80 -32.89
CA LEU A 283 -24.18 -3.97 -32.63
C LEU A 283 -23.75 -5.42 -32.86
N LYS A 284 -22.49 -5.62 -33.21
CA LYS A 284 -21.82 -6.92 -33.27
C LYS A 284 -21.30 -7.33 -31.90
N SER A 285 -20.75 -6.40 -31.13
CA SER A 285 -20.27 -6.69 -29.78
C SER A 285 -20.27 -5.44 -28.92
N SER A 286 -20.31 -5.67 -27.60
CA SER A 286 -20.07 -4.63 -26.61
C SER A 286 -19.28 -5.19 -25.44
N GLN A 287 -18.46 -4.34 -24.84
CA GLN A 287 -17.85 -4.61 -23.56
C GLN A 287 -17.95 -3.37 -22.69
N ILE A 288 -18.56 -3.51 -21.52
CA ILE A 288 -18.67 -2.46 -20.52
C ILE A 288 -17.67 -2.80 -19.42
N MET A 289 -16.84 -1.83 -19.05
CA MET A 289 -15.77 -2.04 -18.08
C MET A 289 -15.62 -0.85 -17.16
N ILE A 290 -15.13 -1.11 -15.96
CA ILE A 290 -14.78 -0.09 -14.98
C ILE A 290 -13.34 -0.25 -14.51
N ARG A 291 -12.77 0.85 -14.06
CA ARG A 291 -11.42 0.86 -13.47
C ARG A 291 -11.36 1.91 -12.38
N PRO A 292 -10.61 1.68 -11.28
CA PRO A 292 -10.42 2.70 -10.26
C PRO A 292 -9.81 3.96 -10.88
N LYS A 293 -10.35 5.13 -10.52
CA LYS A 293 -9.78 6.42 -10.91
C LYS A 293 -8.69 6.77 -9.89
N VAL A 294 -7.43 6.63 -10.31
CA VAL A 294 -6.22 6.95 -9.51
C VAL A 294 -5.85 8.42 -9.68
#